data_AF-A0A1C5PMC8-F1
#
_entry.id   AF-A0A1C5PMC8-F1
#
_cell.length_a   1.000
_cell.length_b   1.000
_cell.length_c   1.000
_cell.angle_alpha   90.00
_cell.angle_beta   90.00
_cell.angle_gamma   90.00
#
_symmetry.space_group_name_H-M   'P 1'
#
loop_
_entity.id
_entity.type
_entity.pdbx_description
1 polymer ?
#
loop_
_entity_poly.entity_id
_entity_poly.type
_entity_poly.pdbx_seq_one_letter_code
_entity_poly.pdbx_strand_id
1 'polypeptide(L)'
;MAKKKVVHYINQFYAGVGGETDASVGLSVHEGPKGPGVFLGQCLGDDYEVVKTIVCGDNTIAEHPEEIIPQIVDIVKNEAADLFVAGPGFNAGRYGLGCGNATAAVTEQLEIPAVTALYAENPGTDLYKNRCYILQSDNNAHHMKEVVAQVAKFAKRLVDGDNIADGKAEGYHGSGPAIKIDYTIPAPERALTMLLAKYTKQPFHTEVMMPNHEEIPVPVLEKPLSECKIAILIPTIL
;
A
#
# COMPACT_ATOMS: atom_id res chain seq x y z
N MET A 1 8.09 -8.13 25.69
CA MET A 1 8.83 -7.26 24.76
C MET A 1 8.07 -5.94 24.66
N ALA A 2 8.73 -4.85 24.26
CA ALA A 2 8.00 -3.61 23.95
C ALA A 2 7.11 -3.85 22.72
N LYS A 3 5.89 -3.30 22.71
CA LYS A 3 4.98 -3.42 21.56
C LYS A 3 5.55 -2.68 20.36
N LYS A 4 5.44 -3.26 19.17
CA LYS A 4 5.82 -2.62 17.91
C LYS A 4 4.83 -1.49 17.62
N LYS A 5 5.34 -0.30 17.32
CA LYS A 5 4.55 0.91 17.10
C LYS A 5 4.04 0.97 15.67
N VAL A 6 2.74 1.22 15.52
CA VAL A 6 2.06 1.31 14.23
C VAL A 6 1.49 2.70 14.05
N VAL A 7 1.80 3.32 12.91
CA VAL A 7 1.15 4.56 12.46
C VAL A 7 0.21 4.23 11.31
N HIS A 8 -1.05 4.62 11.45
CA HIS A 8 -2.10 4.33 10.47
C HIS A 8 -2.57 5.60 9.78
N TYR A 9 -2.61 5.62 8.46
CA TYR A 9 -3.16 6.72 7.66
C TYR A 9 -4.55 6.38 7.11
N ILE A 10 -5.53 7.25 7.39
CA ILE A 10 -6.91 7.15 6.89
C ILE A 10 -7.41 8.48 6.33
N ASN A 11 -8.48 8.45 5.52
CA ASN A 11 -9.14 9.69 5.08
C ASN A 11 -10.13 10.25 6.10
N GLN A 12 -10.63 11.46 5.81
CA GLN A 12 -11.64 12.16 6.62
C GLN A 12 -12.93 11.34 6.80
N PHE A 13 -13.32 10.56 5.79
CA PHE A 13 -14.53 9.75 5.82
C PHE A 13 -14.40 8.59 6.82
N TYR A 14 -13.35 7.80 6.71
CA TYR A 14 -13.11 6.69 7.65
C TYR A 14 -12.78 7.16 9.07
N ALA A 15 -12.25 8.38 9.20
CA ALA A 15 -12.06 9.01 10.49
C ALA A 15 -13.38 9.53 11.11
N GLY A 16 -14.50 9.54 10.38
CA GLY A 16 -15.75 10.12 10.86
C GLY A 16 -15.67 11.64 11.08
N VAL A 17 -14.73 12.32 10.40
CA VAL A 17 -14.58 13.78 10.43
C VAL A 17 -15.61 14.45 9.53
N GLY A 18 -15.93 13.84 8.38
CA GLY A 18 -16.89 14.38 7.43
C GLY A 18 -16.90 13.62 6.10
N GLY A 19 -17.74 14.06 5.17
CA GLY A 19 -17.90 13.45 3.85
C GLY A 19 -17.17 14.23 2.75
N GLU A 20 -17.80 14.37 1.58
CA GLU A 20 -17.29 15.15 0.45
C GLU A 20 -17.12 16.64 0.78
N THR A 21 -17.96 17.20 1.65
CA THR A 21 -17.89 18.61 2.07
C THR A 21 -16.61 18.95 2.83
N ASP A 22 -16.01 17.94 3.45
CA ASP A 22 -14.83 18.05 4.30
C ASP A 22 -13.60 17.42 3.63
N ALA A 23 -13.67 17.13 2.32
CA ALA A 23 -12.57 16.52 1.59
C ALA A 23 -11.32 17.42 1.48
N SER A 24 -11.45 18.72 1.75
CA SER A 24 -10.34 19.69 1.76
C SER A 24 -9.77 19.97 3.16
N VAL A 25 -10.11 19.15 4.16
CA VAL A 25 -9.49 19.28 5.49
C VAL A 25 -8.00 18.95 5.44
N GLY A 26 -7.21 19.76 6.14
CA GLY A 26 -5.78 19.55 6.30
C GLY A 26 -5.43 18.25 7.01
N LEU A 27 -4.12 18.00 7.11
CA LEU A 27 -3.60 16.89 7.89
C LEU A 27 -3.85 17.11 9.39
N SER A 28 -4.36 16.08 10.06
CA SER A 28 -4.53 16.03 11.51
C SER A 28 -4.04 14.70 12.06
N VAL A 29 -3.60 14.69 13.32
CA VAL A 29 -3.08 13.51 13.98
C VAL A 29 -3.91 13.24 15.22
N HIS A 30 -4.33 11.99 15.38
CA HIS A 30 -5.03 11.50 16.56
C HIS A 30 -4.16 10.49 17.31
N GLU A 31 -4.21 10.56 18.63
CA GLU A 31 -3.66 9.53 19.51
C GLU A 31 -4.48 8.25 19.39
N GLY A 32 -3.79 7.11 19.24
CA GLY A 32 -4.42 5.80 19.20
C GLY A 32 -5.12 5.45 17.88
N PRO A 33 -5.80 4.29 17.84
CA PRO A 33 -6.53 3.82 16.66
C PRO A 33 -7.84 4.57 16.44
N LYS A 34 -8.15 4.87 15.18
CA LYS A 34 -9.43 5.49 14.76
C LYS A 34 -9.97 4.83 13.49
N GLY A 35 -11.31 4.77 13.38
CA GLY A 35 -11.98 4.17 12.23
C GLY A 35 -11.54 2.71 11.98
N PRO A 36 -11.08 2.34 10.77
CA PRO A 36 -10.60 0.98 10.49
C PRO A 36 -9.35 0.61 11.30
N GLY A 37 -8.63 1.59 11.86
CA GLY A 37 -7.46 1.37 12.72
C GLY A 37 -7.76 0.60 14.00
N VAL A 38 -9.00 0.67 14.49
CA VAL A 38 -9.44 -0.11 15.67
C VAL A 38 -9.42 -1.60 15.34
N PHE A 39 -9.98 -1.98 14.19
CA PHE A 39 -10.01 -3.36 13.75
C PHE A 39 -8.61 -3.84 13.29
N LEU A 40 -7.82 -2.96 12.67
CA LEU A 40 -6.42 -3.22 12.35
C LEU A 40 -5.64 -3.61 13.61
N GLY A 41 -5.75 -2.83 14.69
CA GLY A 41 -5.10 -3.13 15.97
C GLY A 41 -5.52 -4.49 16.54
N GLN A 42 -6.81 -4.83 16.45
CA GLN A 42 -7.31 -6.16 16.87
C GLN A 42 -6.69 -7.30 16.06
N CYS A 43 -6.58 -7.16 14.73
CA CYS A 43 -5.96 -8.16 13.87
C CYS A 43 -4.44 -8.27 14.08
N LEU A 44 -3.79 -7.15 14.41
CA LEU A 44 -2.36 -7.14 14.75
C LEU A 44 -2.08 -7.80 16.10
N GLY A 45 -3.02 -7.77 17.04
CA GLY A 45 -2.91 -8.43 18.33
C GLY A 45 -1.97 -7.71 19.30
N ASP A 46 -1.62 -8.35 20.40
CA ASP A 46 -1.01 -7.69 21.56
C ASP A 46 0.44 -7.24 21.37
N ASP A 47 1.13 -7.78 20.36
CA ASP A 47 2.53 -7.45 20.05
C ASP A 47 2.67 -6.09 19.35
N TYR A 48 1.56 -5.51 18.90
CA TYR A 48 1.52 -4.24 18.16
C TYR A 48 0.61 -3.24 18.85
N GLU A 49 0.89 -1.96 18.65
CA GLU A 49 0.07 -0.87 19.14
C GLU A 49 -0.06 0.21 18.08
N VAL A 50 -1.29 0.55 17.71
CA VAL A 50 -1.57 1.72 16.86
C VAL A 50 -1.42 2.97 17.71
N VAL A 51 -0.25 3.61 17.64
CA VAL A 51 0.10 4.76 18.48
C VAL A 51 -0.51 6.06 17.96
N LYS A 52 -0.60 6.21 16.64
CA LYS A 52 -1.17 7.38 15.97
C LYS A 52 -2.01 6.98 14.78
N THR A 53 -3.08 7.73 14.58
CA THR A 53 -3.85 7.73 13.34
C THR A 53 -3.72 9.10 12.66
N ILE A 54 -3.14 9.13 11.47
CA ILE A 54 -3.06 10.32 10.62
C ILE A 54 -4.32 10.38 9.77
N VAL A 55 -4.95 11.56 9.73
CA VAL A 55 -6.15 11.83 8.94
C VAL A 55 -5.88 12.99 8.01
N CYS A 56 -6.16 12.82 6.72
CA CYS A 56 -6.06 13.91 5.73
C CYS A 56 -7.27 13.87 4.80
N GLY A 57 -7.71 15.04 4.35
CA GLY A 57 -8.75 15.18 3.34
C GLY A 57 -8.29 14.65 1.98
N ASP A 58 -9.19 13.97 1.29
CA ASP A 58 -8.92 13.39 -0.04
C ASP A 58 -8.48 14.43 -1.08
N ASN A 59 -9.05 15.64 -1.07
CA ASN A 59 -8.61 16.73 -1.96
C ASN A 59 -7.22 17.22 -1.59
N THR A 60 -6.99 17.45 -0.30
CA THR A 60 -5.76 18.05 0.18
C THR A 60 -4.54 17.21 -0.16
N ILE A 61 -4.62 15.88 0.02
CA ILE A 61 -3.49 15.01 -0.33
C ILE A 61 -3.31 14.84 -1.84
N ALA A 62 -4.39 14.97 -2.62
CA ALA A 62 -4.33 14.86 -4.07
C ALA A 62 -3.84 16.15 -4.75
N GLU A 63 -4.18 17.31 -4.20
CA GLU A 63 -3.84 18.64 -4.74
C GLU A 63 -2.49 19.15 -4.24
N HIS A 64 -2.07 18.79 -3.03
CA HIS A 64 -0.82 19.24 -2.40
C HIS A 64 0.05 18.08 -1.87
N PRO A 65 0.34 17.03 -2.67
CA PRO A 65 1.11 15.88 -2.22
C PRO A 65 2.53 16.26 -1.75
N GLU A 66 3.15 17.25 -2.38
CA GLU A 66 4.49 17.75 -2.03
C GLU A 66 4.55 18.40 -0.64
N GLU A 67 3.43 18.89 -0.12
CA GLU A 67 3.36 19.47 1.22
C GLU A 67 2.94 18.44 2.27
N ILE A 68 1.98 17.57 1.92
CA ILE A 68 1.36 16.64 2.86
C ILE A 68 2.21 15.39 3.09
N ILE A 69 2.82 14.82 2.05
CA ILE A 69 3.57 13.57 2.16
C ILE A 69 4.81 13.73 3.08
N PRO A 70 5.62 14.80 2.97
CA PRO A 70 6.72 15.01 3.91
C PRO A 70 6.25 15.11 5.37
N GLN A 71 5.10 15.74 5.63
CA GLN A 71 4.54 15.80 6.98
C GLN A 71 4.17 14.41 7.51
N ILE A 72 3.56 13.55 6.67
CA ILE A 72 3.28 12.16 7.04
C ILE A 72 4.58 11.42 7.39
N VAL A 73 5.61 11.54 6.55
CA VAL A 73 6.92 10.90 6.78
C VAL A 73 7.55 11.40 8.08
N ASP A 74 7.52 12.70 8.35
CA ASP A 74 8.05 13.29 9.58
C ASP A 74 7.31 12.80 10.83
N ILE A 75 5.98 12.67 10.77
CA ILE A 75 5.19 12.10 11.87
C ILE A 75 5.61 10.66 12.14
N VAL A 76 5.67 9.83 11.09
CA VAL A 76 6.06 8.40 11.21
C VAL A 76 7.46 8.27 11.81
N LYS A 77 8.39 9.12 11.37
CA LYS A 77 9.76 9.18 11.87
C LYS A 77 9.83 9.61 13.34
N ASN A 78 9.13 10.67 13.71
CA ASN A 78 9.13 11.23 15.07
C ASN A 78 8.54 10.25 16.10
N GLU A 79 7.56 9.45 15.69
CA GLU A 79 6.98 8.41 16.54
C GLU A 79 7.88 7.16 16.66
N ALA A 80 8.94 7.08 15.84
CA ALA A 80 9.77 5.90 15.68
C ALA A 80 8.91 4.65 15.40
N ALA A 81 8.05 4.75 14.38
CA ALA A 81 7.15 3.67 14.00
C ALA A 81 7.92 2.46 13.46
N ASP A 82 7.50 1.26 13.84
CA ASP A 82 8.01 -0.01 13.32
C ASP A 82 7.24 -0.49 12.08
N LEU A 83 6.02 0.02 11.90
CA LEU A 83 5.12 -0.34 10.80
C LEU A 83 4.25 0.86 10.42
N PHE A 84 4.13 1.10 9.11
CA PHE A 84 3.16 2.04 8.56
C PHE A 84 2.08 1.32 7.78
N VAL A 85 0.82 1.70 8.01
CA VAL A 85 -0.30 1.19 7.23
C VAL A 85 -1.05 2.38 6.65
N ALA A 86 -1.41 2.33 5.38
CA ALA A 86 -2.31 3.30 4.76
C ALA A 86 -3.55 2.58 4.24
N GLY A 87 -4.71 3.24 4.28
CA GLY A 87 -5.92 2.64 3.74
C GLY A 87 -6.63 1.69 4.72
N PRO A 88 -7.42 0.74 4.21
CA PRO A 88 -7.59 0.40 2.78
C PRO A 88 -8.32 1.48 1.96
N GLY A 89 -7.87 1.71 0.73
CA GLY A 89 -8.39 2.76 -0.16
C GLY A 89 -9.41 2.30 -1.22
N PHE A 90 -9.59 0.99 -1.43
CA PHE A 90 -10.51 0.42 -2.43
C PHE A 90 -10.43 1.15 -3.78
N ASN A 91 -11.56 1.53 -4.38
CA ASN A 91 -11.61 2.31 -5.62
C ASN A 91 -11.80 3.83 -5.39
N ALA A 92 -11.46 4.34 -4.21
CA ALA A 92 -11.47 5.79 -3.98
C ALA A 92 -10.25 6.42 -4.65
N GLY A 93 -10.46 7.16 -5.76
CA GLY A 93 -9.35 7.65 -6.60
C GLY A 93 -8.37 8.57 -5.87
N ARG A 94 -8.84 9.71 -5.37
CA ARG A 94 -8.02 10.70 -4.65
C ARG A 94 -7.36 10.10 -3.40
N TYR A 95 -8.15 9.40 -2.60
CA TYR A 95 -7.66 8.76 -1.38
C TYR A 95 -6.63 7.66 -1.65
N GLY A 96 -6.89 6.82 -2.67
CA GLY A 96 -6.01 5.73 -3.05
C GLY A 96 -4.66 6.22 -3.58
N LEU A 97 -4.67 7.35 -4.31
CA LEU A 97 -3.45 8.05 -4.72
C LEU A 97 -2.65 8.52 -3.50
N GLY A 98 -3.32 9.11 -2.51
CA GLY A 98 -2.71 9.47 -1.23
C GLY A 98 -2.12 8.28 -0.47
N CYS A 99 -2.86 7.17 -0.39
CA CYS A 99 -2.40 5.94 0.28
C CYS A 99 -1.18 5.33 -0.41
N GLY A 100 -1.19 5.22 -1.74
CA GLY A 100 -0.05 4.72 -2.52
C GLY A 100 1.19 5.59 -2.33
N ASN A 101 1.02 6.92 -2.44
CA ASN A 101 2.11 7.88 -2.28
C ASN A 101 2.72 7.87 -0.87
N ALA A 102 1.88 7.92 0.18
CA ALA A 102 2.35 7.88 1.56
C ALA A 102 3.11 6.58 1.87
N THR A 103 2.58 5.43 1.40
CA THR A 103 3.23 4.13 1.60
C THR A 103 4.56 4.05 0.87
N ALA A 104 4.62 4.53 -0.37
CA ALA A 104 5.87 4.57 -1.14
C ALA A 104 6.90 5.50 -0.48
N ALA A 105 6.50 6.70 -0.07
CA ALA A 105 7.39 7.65 0.58
C ALA A 105 7.95 7.12 1.90
N VAL A 106 7.12 6.49 2.75
CA VAL A 106 7.59 5.87 4.00
C VAL A 106 8.54 4.70 3.71
N THR A 107 8.22 3.85 2.74
CA THR A 107 9.09 2.71 2.38
C THR A 107 10.45 3.18 1.89
N GLU A 108 10.48 4.17 0.99
CA GLU A 108 11.70 4.64 0.34
C GLU A 108 12.56 5.53 1.25
N GLN A 109 11.96 6.36 2.11
CA GLN A 109 12.69 7.33 2.93
C GLN A 109 13.03 6.85 4.32
N LEU A 110 12.14 6.06 4.95
CA LEU A 110 12.34 5.57 6.32
C LEU A 110 12.84 4.12 6.35
N GLU A 111 12.79 3.41 5.23
CA GLU A 111 13.19 2.00 5.11
C GLU A 111 12.48 1.09 6.15
N ILE A 112 11.26 1.47 6.58
CA ILE A 112 10.43 0.66 7.49
C ILE A 112 9.35 -0.12 6.71
N PRO A 113 8.87 -1.26 7.25
CA PRO A 113 7.72 -1.97 6.71
C PRO A 113 6.51 -1.07 6.51
N ALA A 114 5.98 -1.03 5.29
CA ALA A 114 4.79 -0.26 4.97
C ALA A 114 3.89 -1.02 3.96
N VAL A 115 2.58 -0.92 4.17
CA VAL A 115 1.60 -1.61 3.32
C VAL A 115 0.31 -0.79 3.17
N THR A 116 -0.30 -0.90 1.99
CA THR A 116 -1.65 -0.40 1.71
C THR A 116 -2.47 -1.46 0.97
N ALA A 117 -3.76 -1.23 0.75
CA ALA A 117 -4.62 -2.06 -0.08
C ALA A 117 -5.52 -1.18 -0.97
N LEU A 118 -5.51 -1.47 -2.28
CA LEU A 118 -6.21 -0.68 -3.31
C LEU A 118 -6.83 -1.59 -4.38
N TYR A 119 -7.88 -1.08 -5.04
CA TYR A 119 -8.50 -1.77 -6.18
C TYR A 119 -7.59 -1.69 -7.41
N ALA A 120 -7.66 -2.68 -8.30
CA ALA A 120 -6.84 -2.75 -9.52
C ALA A 120 -6.90 -1.46 -10.36
N GLU A 121 -8.12 -0.93 -10.56
CA GLU A 121 -8.35 0.27 -11.37
C GLU A 121 -8.11 1.58 -10.61
N ASN A 122 -7.70 1.51 -9.34
CA ASN A 122 -7.40 2.72 -8.58
C ASN A 122 -6.14 3.38 -9.16
N PRO A 123 -6.14 4.71 -9.42
CA PRO A 123 -4.96 5.40 -9.95
C PRO A 123 -3.73 5.27 -9.04
N GLY A 124 -3.92 5.17 -7.72
CA GLY A 124 -2.84 4.90 -6.78
C GLY A 124 -2.20 3.53 -6.95
N THR A 125 -2.94 2.52 -7.41
CA THR A 125 -2.39 1.21 -7.72
C THR A 125 -1.44 1.32 -8.90
N ASP A 126 -1.89 1.89 -10.02
CA ASP A 126 -1.09 1.91 -11.24
C ASP A 126 0.23 2.69 -11.06
N LEU A 127 0.18 3.81 -10.34
CA LEU A 127 1.33 4.67 -10.11
C LEU A 127 2.35 4.10 -9.10
N TYR A 128 1.89 3.36 -8.08
CA TYR A 128 2.74 2.99 -6.93
C TYR A 128 2.96 1.48 -6.74
N LYS A 129 2.34 0.60 -7.55
CA LYS A 129 2.49 -0.87 -7.46
C LYS A 129 3.93 -1.41 -7.57
N ASN A 130 4.86 -0.61 -8.10
CA ASN A 130 6.27 -0.96 -8.21
C ASN A 130 7.17 -0.22 -7.20
N ARG A 131 6.57 0.53 -6.27
CA ARG A 131 7.27 1.38 -5.28
C ARG A 131 6.96 0.99 -3.84
N CYS A 132 5.82 0.36 -3.59
CA CYS A 132 5.42 -0.13 -2.28
C CYS A 132 4.54 -1.38 -2.38
N TYR A 133 4.27 -2.02 -1.24
CA TYR A 133 3.33 -3.13 -1.20
C TYR A 133 1.89 -2.62 -1.19
N ILE A 134 1.14 -2.99 -2.24
CA ILE A 134 -0.28 -2.66 -2.42
C ILE A 134 -1.06 -3.96 -2.53
N LEU A 135 -1.71 -4.40 -1.46
CA LEU A 135 -2.57 -5.58 -1.50
C LEU A 135 -3.79 -5.37 -2.39
N GLN A 136 -4.26 -6.45 -3.00
CA GLN A 136 -5.48 -6.45 -3.79
C GLN A 136 -6.70 -6.27 -2.87
N SER A 137 -7.56 -5.32 -3.20
CA SER A 137 -8.85 -5.12 -2.55
C SER A 137 -9.96 -5.04 -3.60
N ASP A 138 -11.21 -5.08 -3.14
CA ASP A 138 -12.39 -4.95 -4.01
C ASP A 138 -12.65 -3.49 -4.45
N ASN A 139 -13.63 -3.32 -5.34
CA ASN A 139 -14.09 -2.00 -5.78
C ASN A 139 -14.71 -1.18 -4.63
N ASN A 140 -15.30 -1.83 -3.62
CA ASN A 140 -16.02 -1.17 -2.54
C ASN A 140 -15.66 -1.70 -1.15
N ALA A 141 -16.08 -0.94 -0.13
CA ALA A 141 -15.79 -1.20 1.27
C ALA A 141 -16.63 -2.32 1.93
N HIS A 142 -17.41 -3.11 1.18
CA HIS A 142 -18.25 -4.16 1.79
C HIS A 142 -17.43 -5.21 2.55
N HIS A 143 -16.28 -5.60 2.01
CA HIS A 143 -15.35 -6.56 2.63
C HIS A 143 -14.24 -5.90 3.45
N MET A 144 -14.50 -4.71 4.03
CA MET A 144 -13.53 -3.93 4.83
C MET A 144 -12.76 -4.77 5.84
N LYS A 145 -13.46 -5.57 6.64
CA LYS A 145 -12.84 -6.39 7.69
C LYS A 145 -11.91 -7.45 7.11
N GLU A 146 -12.28 -8.06 6.00
CA GLU A 146 -11.48 -9.10 5.36
C GLU A 146 -10.17 -8.50 4.81
N VAL A 147 -10.27 -7.36 4.12
CA VAL A 147 -9.10 -6.65 3.59
C VAL A 147 -8.19 -6.17 4.72
N VAL A 148 -8.72 -5.58 5.79
CA VAL A 148 -7.90 -5.14 6.94
C VAL A 148 -7.22 -6.34 7.62
N ALA A 149 -7.89 -7.49 7.72
CA ALA A 149 -7.29 -8.71 8.28
C ALA A 149 -6.16 -9.24 7.39
N GLN A 150 -6.31 -9.19 6.06
CA GLN A 150 -5.24 -9.55 5.12
C GLN A 150 -4.05 -8.58 5.22
N VAL A 151 -4.30 -7.28 5.27
CA VAL A 151 -3.28 -6.25 5.48
C VAL A 151 -2.52 -6.49 6.79
N ALA A 152 -3.22 -6.76 7.90
CA ALA A 152 -2.59 -7.06 9.18
C ALA A 152 -1.71 -8.31 9.11
N LYS A 153 -2.17 -9.38 8.48
CA LYS A 153 -1.40 -10.62 8.31
C LYS A 153 -0.13 -10.40 7.50
N PHE A 154 -0.24 -9.66 6.39
CA PHE A 154 0.90 -9.34 5.54
C PHE A 154 1.89 -8.41 6.25
N ALA A 155 1.38 -7.38 6.94
CA ALA A 155 2.19 -6.45 7.72
C ALA A 155 3.04 -7.15 8.79
N LYS A 156 2.49 -8.14 9.50
CA LYS A 156 3.26 -8.96 10.46
C LYS A 156 4.44 -9.64 9.80
N ARG A 157 4.20 -10.30 8.66
CA ARG A 157 5.24 -10.99 7.90
C ARG A 157 6.35 -10.05 7.43
N LEU A 158 6.00 -8.84 6.96
CA LEU A 158 6.98 -7.82 6.61
C LEU A 158 7.85 -7.43 7.81
N VAL A 159 7.21 -7.23 8.96
CA VAL A 159 7.85 -6.77 10.19
C VAL A 159 8.70 -7.88 10.86
N ASP A 160 8.43 -9.14 10.55
CA ASP A 160 9.20 -10.29 11.01
C ASP A 160 10.32 -10.68 10.02
N GLY A 161 10.43 -9.97 8.88
CA GLY A 161 11.44 -10.24 7.85
C GLY A 161 11.21 -11.55 7.10
N ASP A 162 9.94 -11.98 7.00
CA ASP A 162 9.57 -13.20 6.28
C ASP A 162 9.84 -13.04 4.77
N ASN A 163 9.99 -14.17 4.09
CA ASN A 163 10.15 -14.18 2.64
C ASN A 163 8.80 -13.90 1.97
N ILE A 164 8.71 -12.74 1.33
CA ILE A 164 7.55 -12.34 0.55
C ILE A 164 7.70 -12.90 -0.87
N ALA A 165 6.78 -13.79 -1.26
CA ALA A 165 6.75 -14.32 -2.61
C ALA A 165 6.24 -13.27 -3.62
N ASP A 166 6.09 -13.65 -4.88
CA ASP A 166 5.58 -12.74 -5.91
C ASP A 166 4.14 -12.28 -5.63
N GLY A 167 3.76 -11.16 -6.26
CA GLY A 167 2.45 -10.55 -6.06
C GLY A 167 1.26 -11.45 -6.39
N LYS A 168 1.41 -12.45 -7.27
CA LYS A 168 0.33 -13.39 -7.62
C LYS A 168 0.11 -14.39 -6.50
N ALA A 169 1.18 -14.88 -5.88
CA ALA A 169 1.11 -15.78 -4.74
C ALA A 169 0.64 -15.07 -3.46
N GLU A 170 1.09 -13.82 -3.26
CA GLU A 170 0.84 -13.05 -2.04
C GLU A 170 -0.42 -12.17 -2.10
N GLY A 171 -0.98 -11.95 -3.28
CA GLY A 171 -2.19 -11.13 -3.47
C GLY A 171 -1.90 -9.62 -3.41
N TYR A 172 -0.78 -9.18 -3.98
CA TYR A 172 -0.45 -7.76 -4.12
C TYR A 172 -0.19 -7.37 -5.58
N HIS A 173 -0.40 -6.10 -5.88
CA HIS A 173 -0.26 -5.52 -7.21
C HIS A 173 1.19 -5.22 -7.58
N GLY A 174 1.55 -5.45 -8.85
CA GLY A 174 2.86 -5.09 -9.40
C GLY A 174 4.03 -5.89 -8.81
N SER A 175 5.18 -5.24 -8.63
CA SER A 175 6.37 -5.87 -8.07
C SER A 175 6.51 -5.68 -6.56
N GLY A 176 5.90 -4.66 -5.96
CA GLY A 176 6.30 -4.20 -4.62
C GLY A 176 7.52 -3.27 -4.68
N PRO A 177 8.12 -2.93 -3.52
CA PRO A 177 9.19 -1.93 -3.45
C PRO A 177 10.51 -2.40 -4.09
N ALA A 178 11.30 -1.42 -4.54
CA ALA A 178 12.64 -1.69 -5.05
C ALA A 178 13.55 -2.24 -3.94
N ILE A 179 14.33 -3.27 -4.26
CA ILE A 179 15.29 -3.87 -3.33
C ILE A 179 16.62 -3.15 -3.48
N LYS A 180 17.21 -2.77 -2.34
CA LYS A 180 18.55 -2.19 -2.29
C LYS A 180 19.59 -3.30 -2.49
N ILE A 181 20.33 -3.22 -3.59
CA ILE A 181 21.38 -4.18 -3.93
C ILE A 181 22.72 -3.63 -3.47
N ASP A 182 23.46 -4.43 -2.69
CA ASP A 182 24.85 -4.14 -2.36
C ASP A 182 25.77 -4.57 -3.50
N TYR A 183 26.19 -3.59 -4.31
CA TYR A 183 27.09 -3.81 -5.44
C TYR A 183 28.56 -4.05 -5.04
N THR A 184 28.90 -3.96 -3.76
CA THR A 184 30.25 -4.34 -3.28
C THR A 184 30.48 -5.85 -3.32
N ILE A 185 29.40 -6.63 -3.21
CA ILE A 185 29.43 -8.10 -3.32
C ILE A 185 29.22 -8.47 -4.80
N PRO A 186 30.07 -9.32 -5.41
CA PRO A 186 29.89 -9.74 -6.80
C PRO A 186 28.54 -10.44 -7.05
N ALA A 187 27.92 -10.18 -8.20
CA ALA A 187 26.62 -10.76 -8.58
C ALA A 187 26.56 -12.30 -8.48
N PRO A 188 27.59 -13.08 -8.88
CA PRO A 188 27.57 -14.54 -8.72
C PRO A 188 27.49 -14.99 -7.25
N GLU A 189 28.13 -14.27 -6.34
CA GLU A 189 28.15 -14.59 -4.91
C GLU A 189 26.79 -14.31 -4.27
N ARG A 190 26.16 -13.17 -4.62
CA ARG A 190 24.80 -12.86 -4.17
C ARG A 190 23.78 -13.89 -4.70
N ALA A 191 23.88 -14.24 -5.99
CA ALA A 191 23.02 -15.25 -6.60
C ALA A 191 23.16 -16.63 -5.94
N LEU A 192 24.40 -17.07 -5.64
CA LEU A 192 24.64 -18.34 -4.96
C LEU A 192 24.14 -18.32 -3.51
N THR A 193 24.35 -17.20 -2.80
CA THR A 193 23.86 -17.00 -1.42
C THR A 193 22.33 -17.10 -1.38
N MET A 194 21.64 -16.42 -2.30
CA MET A 194 20.20 -16.48 -2.46
C MET A 194 19.72 -17.91 -2.81
N LEU A 195 20.43 -18.60 -3.72
CA LEU A 195 20.09 -19.97 -4.11
C LEU A 195 20.22 -20.95 -2.92
N LEU A 196 21.28 -20.83 -2.12
CA LEU A 196 21.51 -21.65 -0.94
C LEU A 196 20.45 -21.37 0.14
N ALA A 197 20.10 -20.10 0.37
CA ALA A 197 19.01 -19.71 1.29
C ALA A 197 17.68 -20.32 0.83
N LYS A 198 17.35 -20.22 -0.47
CA LYS A 198 16.16 -20.84 -1.06
C LYS A 198 16.15 -22.36 -0.90
N TYR A 199 17.28 -23.03 -1.16
CA TYR A 199 17.42 -24.47 -1.01
C TYR A 199 17.23 -24.94 0.43
N THR A 200 17.74 -24.16 1.40
CA THR A 200 17.66 -24.44 2.83
C THR A 200 16.38 -23.93 3.51
N LYS A 201 15.45 -23.33 2.73
CA LYS A 201 14.20 -22.70 3.22
C LYS A 201 14.43 -21.58 4.24
N GLN A 202 15.56 -20.90 4.15
CA GLN A 202 15.83 -19.67 4.89
C GLN A 202 15.20 -18.46 4.18
N PRO A 203 14.90 -17.36 4.90
CA PRO A 203 14.46 -16.12 4.26
C PRO A 203 15.48 -15.62 3.24
N PHE A 204 15.01 -15.19 2.06
CA PHE A 204 15.84 -14.59 1.03
C PHE A 204 15.05 -13.53 0.28
N HIS A 205 15.74 -12.58 -0.35
CA HIS A 205 15.13 -11.58 -1.22
C HIS A 205 15.62 -11.79 -2.65
N THR A 206 14.70 -11.73 -3.62
CA THR A 206 15.05 -11.86 -5.04
C THR A 206 15.53 -10.52 -5.60
N GLU A 207 16.71 -10.48 -6.24
CA GLU A 207 17.13 -9.28 -6.98
C GLU A 207 16.31 -9.08 -8.26
N VAL A 208 15.70 -10.15 -8.77
CA VAL A 208 14.85 -10.11 -9.96
C VAL A 208 13.41 -10.05 -9.50
N MET A 209 12.86 -8.85 -9.53
CA MET A 209 11.43 -8.63 -9.32
C MET A 209 10.69 -9.06 -10.57
N MET A 210 9.86 -10.11 -10.47
CA MET A 210 8.99 -10.50 -11.56
C MET A 210 7.80 -9.54 -11.58
N PRO A 211 7.60 -8.75 -12.65
CA PRO A 211 6.43 -7.89 -12.75
C PRO A 211 5.19 -8.79 -12.82
N ASN A 212 4.31 -8.65 -11.83
CA ASN A 212 3.01 -9.29 -11.86
C ASN A 212 2.19 -8.62 -12.96
N HIS A 213 2.14 -9.22 -14.15
CA HIS A 213 1.27 -8.75 -15.21
C HIS A 213 -0.16 -9.10 -14.83
N GLU A 214 -0.99 -8.08 -14.62
CA GLU A 214 -2.43 -8.28 -14.57
C GLU A 214 -2.89 -8.92 -15.88
N GLU A 215 -3.56 -10.07 -15.76
CA GLU A 215 -4.28 -10.67 -16.88
C GLU A 215 -5.50 -9.79 -17.13
N ILE A 216 -5.35 -8.76 -17.97
CA ILE A 216 -6.49 -7.99 -18.48
C ILE A 216 -7.27 -8.94 -19.39
N PRO A 217 -8.50 -9.36 -19.03
CA PRO A 217 -9.27 -10.23 -19.90
C PRO A 217 -9.50 -9.51 -21.23
N VAL A 218 -9.20 -10.20 -22.33
CA VAL A 218 -9.46 -9.65 -23.66
C VAL A 218 -10.97 -9.45 -23.77
N PRO A 219 -11.46 -8.22 -24.02
CA PRO A 219 -12.89 -7.99 -24.15
C PRO A 219 -13.40 -8.79 -25.35
N VAL A 220 -14.37 -9.66 -25.12
CA VAL A 220 -15.04 -10.40 -26.18
C VAL A 220 -16.18 -9.53 -26.70
N LEU A 221 -16.17 -9.24 -27.99
CA LEU A 221 -17.27 -8.52 -28.61
C LEU A 221 -18.50 -9.42 -28.68
N GLU A 222 -19.63 -8.97 -28.13
CA GLU A 222 -20.91 -9.69 -28.24
C GLU A 222 -21.48 -9.69 -29.67
N LYS A 223 -20.98 -8.79 -30.54
CA LYS A 223 -21.44 -8.61 -31.92
C LYS A 223 -20.31 -8.14 -32.86
N PRO A 224 -20.45 -8.26 -34.18
CA PRO A 224 -19.44 -7.80 -35.13
C PRO A 224 -19.13 -6.31 -34.95
N LEU A 225 -17.86 -5.92 -35.15
CA LEU A 225 -17.40 -4.53 -34.98
C LEU A 225 -18.21 -3.53 -35.82
N SER A 226 -18.70 -3.94 -36.98
CA SER A 226 -19.57 -3.15 -37.89
C SER A 226 -20.91 -2.75 -37.28
N GLU A 227 -21.36 -3.45 -36.24
CA GLU A 227 -22.63 -3.21 -35.54
C GLU A 227 -22.42 -2.60 -34.13
N CYS A 228 -21.16 -2.41 -33.75
CA CYS A 228 -20.78 -1.79 -32.49
C CYS A 228 -20.87 -0.27 -32.58
N LYS A 229 -21.45 0.35 -31.56
CA LYS A 229 -21.27 1.78 -31.31
C LYS A 229 -19.96 1.93 -30.55
N ILE A 230 -18.97 2.55 -31.18
CA ILE A 230 -17.63 2.72 -30.61
C ILE A 230 -17.57 4.12 -29.99
N ALA A 231 -17.24 4.18 -28.70
CA ALA A 231 -16.86 5.42 -28.04
C ALA A 231 -15.33 5.50 -28.00
N ILE A 232 -14.76 6.60 -28.46
CA ILE A 232 -13.32 6.87 -28.39
C ILE A 232 -13.12 7.88 -27.27
N LEU A 233 -12.49 7.46 -26.17
CA LEU A 233 -11.98 8.40 -25.17
C LEU A 233 -10.57 8.86 -25.60
N ILE A 234 -10.43 10.17 -25.76
CA ILE A 234 -9.13 10.82 -25.91
C ILE A 234 -8.85 11.51 -24.57
N PRO A 235 -7.92 11.02 -23.75
CA PRO A 235 -7.53 11.74 -22.54
C PRO A 235 -6.76 13.00 -22.95
N THR A 236 -7.40 14.16 -22.81
CA THR A 236 -6.72 15.44 -22.98
C THR A 236 -5.90 15.69 -21.72
N ILE A 237 -4.57 15.59 -21.83
CA ILE A 237 -3.66 16.11 -20.81
C ILE A 237 -3.68 17.63 -20.99
N LEU A 238 -4.35 18.34 -20.08
CA LEU A 238 -4.30 19.80 -19.94
C LEU A 238 -3.17 20.17 -18.98
#